data_AF-A0A2N3D2C2-F1
#
_entry.id   AF-A0A2N3D2C2-F1
#
_cell.length_a   1.000
_cell.length_b   1.000
_cell.length_c   1.000
_cell.angle_alpha   90.00
_cell.angle_beta   90.00
_cell.angle_gamma   90.00
#
_symmetry.space_group_name_H-M   'P 1'
#
loop_
_entity.id
_entity.type
_entity.pdbx_description
1 polymer ?
#
loop_
_entity_poly.entity_id
_entity_poly.type
_entity_poly.pdbx_seq_one_letter_code
_entity_poly.pdbx_strand_id
1 'polypeptide(L)'
;RGAAGGAKQVTLTAANLPAHTHPLNGTTASATTDTPGPGVTFADLPDDFAGYVDGGTPTLVDMATAAVTPAGGGVAHNNVMPCMGITYIICTKDGIYPYFN
;
A
#
# COMPACT_ATOMS: atom_id res chain seq x y z
N ARG A 1 -27.46 -5.13 -30.17
CA ARG A 1 -26.40 -6.11 -29.80
C ARG A 1 -25.87 -5.69 -28.44
N GLY A 2 -25.68 -6.61 -27.49
CA GLY A 2 -25.02 -6.29 -26.22
C GLY A 2 -23.50 -6.38 -26.37
N ALA A 3 -22.77 -5.41 -25.83
CA ALA A 3 -21.32 -5.46 -25.74
C ALA A 3 -20.93 -6.17 -24.43
N ALA A 4 -19.97 -7.09 -24.50
CA ALA A 4 -19.39 -7.71 -23.30
C ALA A 4 -18.41 -6.73 -22.63
N GLY A 5 -18.31 -6.79 -21.29
CA GLY A 5 -17.39 -5.95 -20.52
C GLY A 5 -17.24 -6.45 -19.08
N GLY A 6 -16.41 -5.74 -18.31
CA GLY A 6 -16.11 -6.06 -16.90
C GLY A 6 -14.93 -7.02 -16.70
N ALA A 7 -14.50 -7.14 -15.45
CA ALA A 7 -13.42 -8.02 -15.03
C ALA A 7 -13.77 -8.71 -13.70
N LYS A 8 -13.53 -10.03 -13.61
CA LYS A 8 -13.79 -10.81 -12.38
C LYS A 8 -12.70 -10.63 -11.33
N GLN A 9 -11.49 -10.27 -11.75
CA GLN A 9 -10.37 -9.99 -10.87
C GLN A 9 -9.64 -8.74 -11.36
N VAL A 10 -9.09 -7.98 -10.42
CA VAL A 10 -8.29 -6.78 -10.71
C VAL A 10 -6.98 -6.89 -9.95
N THR A 11 -5.87 -6.65 -10.64
CA THR A 11 -4.54 -6.58 -10.03
C THR A 11 -4.23 -5.14 -9.67
N LEU A 12 -3.86 -4.89 -8.41
CA LEU A 12 -3.42 -3.56 -8.00
C LEU A 12 -2.07 -3.24 -8.63
N THR A 13 -1.99 -2.08 -9.27
CA THR A 13 -0.75 -1.50 -9.80
C THR A 13 -0.32 -0.30 -8.96
N ALA A 14 0.93 0.14 -9.11
CA ALA A 14 1.41 1.36 -8.45
C ALA A 14 0.55 2.59 -8.79
N ALA A 15 -0.02 2.65 -10.01
CA ALA A 15 -0.92 3.73 -10.43
C ALA A 15 -2.27 3.71 -9.69
N ASN A 16 -2.63 2.61 -9.03
CA ASN A 16 -3.83 2.50 -8.21
C ASN A 16 -3.58 2.82 -6.73
N LEU A 17 -2.34 3.13 -6.35
CA LEU A 17 -1.95 3.47 -4.98
C LEU A 17 -1.67 4.97 -4.86
N PRO A 18 -2.13 5.64 -3.81
CA PRO A 18 -1.73 7.02 -3.52
C PRO A 18 -0.21 7.12 -3.32
N ALA A 19 0.35 8.27 -3.71
CA ALA A 19 1.72 8.61 -3.35
C ALA A 19 1.83 8.69 -1.82
N HIS A 20 2.84 8.03 -1.27
CA HIS A 20 3.13 8.01 0.16
C HIS A 20 4.63 8.22 0.39
N THR A 21 5.01 8.70 1.57
CA THR A 21 6.39 8.93 1.97
C THR A 21 6.74 8.04 3.16
N HIS A 22 8.04 7.74 3.31
CA HIS A 22 8.58 7.01 4.47
C HIS A 22 9.45 7.98 5.29
N PRO A 23 8.86 8.90 6.08
CA PRO A 23 9.62 9.83 6.88
C PRO A 23 10.31 9.09 8.05
N LEU A 24 11.58 9.39 8.26
CA LEU A 24 12.27 9.02 9.50
C LEU A 24 11.87 10.01 10.60
N ASN A 25 11.48 9.51 11.76
CA ASN A 25 11.14 10.33 12.92
C ASN A 25 12.32 10.42 13.90
N GLY A 26 12.52 11.60 14.47
CA GLY A 26 13.51 11.90 15.50
C GLY A 26 13.07 13.09 16.36
N THR A 27 13.84 13.42 17.38
CA THR A 27 13.63 14.57 18.27
C THR A 27 14.85 15.48 18.26
N THR A 28 14.63 16.77 18.51
CA THR A 28 15.69 17.77 18.72
C THR A 28 16.10 17.89 20.20
N ALA A 29 15.57 17.03 21.07
CA ALA A 29 16.06 16.92 22.43
C ALA A 29 17.45 16.27 22.44
N SER A 30 18.29 16.65 23.39
CA SER A 30 19.59 16.02 23.61
C SER A 30 19.43 14.54 23.93
N ALA A 31 20.23 13.69 23.28
CA ALA A 31 20.24 12.25 23.53
C ALA A 31 20.58 11.93 25.00
N THR A 32 19.93 10.91 25.56
CA THR A 32 20.13 10.46 26.95
C THR A 32 20.81 9.09 27.05
N THR A 33 21.02 8.42 25.91
CA THR A 33 21.66 7.10 25.79
C THR A 33 22.27 6.97 24.40
N ASP A 34 23.42 6.31 24.32
CA ASP A 34 24.12 5.94 23.09
C ASP A 34 23.79 4.52 22.62
N THR A 35 23.02 3.77 23.42
CA THR A 35 22.71 2.36 23.19
C THR A 35 21.35 2.22 22.51
N PRO A 36 21.29 1.67 21.27
CA PRO A 36 20.02 1.40 20.59
C PRO A 36 19.19 0.34 21.31
N GLY A 37 17.87 0.50 21.31
CA GLY A 37 16.97 -0.43 21.97
C GLY A 37 15.48 -0.13 21.75
N PRO A 38 14.59 -0.97 22.30
CA PRO A 38 13.16 -0.69 22.30
C PRO A 38 12.87 0.57 23.15
N GLY A 39 12.06 1.48 22.63
CA GLY A 39 11.63 2.68 23.34
C GLY A 39 12.58 3.89 23.27
N VAL A 40 13.69 3.78 22.53
CA VAL A 40 14.55 4.93 22.20
C VAL A 40 14.28 5.43 20.79
N THR A 41 14.59 6.69 20.51
CA THR A 41 14.43 7.35 19.20
C THR A 41 15.69 8.11 18.85
N PHE A 42 15.83 8.51 17.58
CA PHE A 42 16.91 9.40 17.17
C PHE A 42 16.75 10.78 17.83
N ALA A 43 17.85 11.30 18.36
CA ALA A 43 17.92 12.52 19.13
C ALA A 43 19.17 13.32 18.72
N ASP A 44 19.23 14.60 19.08
CA ASP A 44 20.40 15.43 18.80
C ASP A 44 21.59 15.00 19.67
N LEU A 45 22.80 15.16 19.13
CA LEU A 45 24.03 14.89 19.87
C LEU A 45 24.17 15.89 21.05
N PRO A 46 24.48 15.42 22.27
CA PRO A 46 24.85 16.28 23.38
C PRO A 46 26.11 17.11 23.09
N ASP A 47 26.23 18.31 23.67
CA ASP A 47 27.38 19.20 23.48
C ASP A 47 28.72 18.59 23.93
N ASP A 48 28.70 17.64 24.86
CA ASP A 48 29.87 16.95 25.41
C ASP A 48 30.24 15.67 24.63
N PHE A 49 29.50 15.32 23.58
CA PHE A 49 29.76 14.15 22.75
C PHE A 49 30.33 14.54 21.38
N ALA A 50 31.56 14.09 21.10
CA ALA A 50 32.18 14.28 19.79
C ALA A 50 31.61 13.28 18.77
N GLY A 51 30.75 13.75 17.87
CA GLY A 51 30.27 12.99 16.72
C GLY A 51 31.33 12.83 15.62
N TYR A 52 31.11 11.88 14.70
CA TYR A 52 31.96 11.66 13.52
C TYR A 52 31.67 12.64 12.36
N VAL A 53 31.00 13.76 12.64
CA VAL A 53 30.61 14.77 11.64
C VAL A 53 31.35 16.08 11.91
N ASP A 54 31.81 16.73 10.84
CA ASP A 54 32.40 18.07 10.92
C ASP A 54 31.32 19.06 11.40
N GLY A 55 31.66 19.93 12.36
CA GLY A 55 30.67 20.72 13.10
C GLY A 55 29.80 21.59 12.19
N GLY A 56 28.48 21.56 12.40
CA GLY A 56 27.49 22.34 11.64
C GLY A 56 26.18 21.59 11.43
N THR A 57 25.16 22.26 10.86
CA THR A 57 23.92 21.59 10.45
C THR A 57 24.20 20.73 9.21
N PRO A 58 24.07 19.39 9.27
CA PRO A 58 24.34 18.53 8.13
C PRO A 58 23.35 18.83 7.00
N THR A 59 23.83 18.73 5.76
CA THR A 59 22.95 18.83 4.58
C THR A 59 22.07 17.58 4.53
N LEU A 60 20.76 17.75 4.28
CA LEU A 60 19.86 16.63 4.08
C LEU A 60 20.33 15.81 2.87
N VAL A 61 20.50 14.50 3.08
CA VAL A 61 20.83 13.52 2.04
C VAL A 61 19.66 12.57 1.87
N ASP A 62 19.52 12.02 0.66
CA ASP A 62 18.53 10.98 0.42
C ASP A 62 18.85 9.74 1.25
N MET A 63 17.80 9.11 1.79
CA MET A 63 17.92 7.83 2.48
C MET A 63 18.46 6.76 1.53
N ALA A 64 19.25 5.83 2.06
CA ALA A 64 19.73 4.69 1.28
C ALA A 64 18.56 3.92 0.65
N THR A 65 18.65 3.55 -0.62
CA THR A 65 17.56 2.85 -1.34
C THR A 65 17.17 1.52 -0.68
N ALA A 66 18.09 0.86 0.03
CA ALA A 66 17.80 -0.38 0.75
C ALA A 66 16.99 -0.17 2.05
N ALA A 67 16.83 1.08 2.52
CA ALA A 67 16.07 1.39 3.73
C ALA A 67 14.55 1.21 3.54
N VAL A 68 14.07 1.29 2.30
CA VAL A 68 12.66 1.08 1.95
C VAL A 68 12.59 0.03 0.85
N THR A 69 11.76 -0.98 1.04
CA THR A 69 11.56 -2.04 0.04
C THR A 69 10.13 -1.97 -0.52
N PRO A 70 9.92 -2.31 -1.80
CA PRO A 70 8.57 -2.43 -2.35
C PRO A 70 7.74 -3.44 -1.58
N ALA A 71 6.51 -3.06 -1.23
CA ALA A 71 5.54 -3.94 -0.58
C ALA A 71 4.35 -4.22 -1.51
N GLY A 72 3.80 -5.43 -1.43
CA GLY A 72 2.70 -5.89 -2.27
C GLY A 72 3.17 -6.81 -3.40
N GLY A 73 2.62 -8.03 -3.46
CA GLY A 73 3.04 -9.08 -4.41
C GLY A 73 2.30 -9.06 -5.76
N GLY A 74 1.54 -8.01 -6.07
CA GLY A 74 0.74 -7.94 -7.30
C GLY A 74 -0.35 -9.01 -7.39
N VAL A 75 -0.86 -9.48 -6.25
CA VAL A 75 -1.94 -10.48 -6.22
C VAL A 75 -3.26 -9.81 -6.63
N ALA A 76 -3.97 -10.45 -7.56
CA ALA A 76 -5.28 -9.96 -7.98
C ALA A 76 -6.32 -10.14 -6.87
N HIS A 77 -7.18 -9.14 -6.67
CA HIS A 77 -8.33 -9.25 -5.80
C HIS A 77 -9.58 -9.62 -6.59
N ASN A 78 -10.51 -10.33 -5.94
CA ASN A 78 -11.83 -10.58 -6.50
C ASN A 78 -12.54 -9.23 -6.72
N ASN A 79 -13.11 -9.05 -7.91
CA ASN A 79 -13.88 -7.86 -8.30
C ASN A 79 -15.37 -8.20 -8.52
N VAL A 80 -15.80 -9.39 -8.09
CA VAL A 80 -17.20 -9.80 -8.10
C VAL A 80 -17.85 -9.42 -6.78
N MET A 81 -18.82 -8.51 -6.82
CA MET A 81 -19.70 -8.21 -5.67
C MET A 81 -20.56 -9.42 -5.30
N PRO A 82 -21.11 -9.50 -4.07
CA PRO A 82 -22.04 -10.57 -3.70
C PRO A 82 -23.18 -10.70 -4.72
N CYS A 83 -23.34 -11.90 -5.29
CA CYS A 83 -24.34 -12.17 -6.32
C CYS A 83 -24.88 -13.59 -6.20
N MET A 84 -26.10 -13.79 -6.71
CA MET A 84 -26.73 -15.11 -6.85
C MET A 84 -26.93 -15.42 -8.33
N GLY A 85 -26.50 -16.60 -8.76
CA GLY A 85 -26.73 -17.07 -10.13
C GLY A 85 -28.22 -17.32 -10.35
N ILE A 86 -28.76 -16.76 -11.44
CA ILE A 86 -30.13 -17.02 -11.90
C ILE A 86 -30.11 -17.44 -13.37
N THR A 87 -31.13 -18.18 -13.78
CA THR A 87 -31.31 -18.62 -15.17
C THR A 87 -32.03 -17.53 -15.95
N TYR A 88 -31.43 -17.07 -17.06
CA TYR A 88 -32.07 -16.14 -18.00
C TYR A 88 -32.83 -16.93 -19.06
N ILE A 89 -34.13 -16.66 -19.22
CA ILE A 89 -35.01 -17.28 -20.21
C ILE A 89 -35.66 -16.16 -21.03
N ILE A 90 -35.63 -16.28 -22.36
CA ILE A 90 -36.31 -15.35 -23.27
C ILE A 90 -37.38 -16.08 -24.05
N CYS A 91 -38.59 -15.50 -24.08
CA CYS A 91 -39.71 -16.01 -24.87
C CYS A 91 -39.54 -15.56 -26.32
N THR A 92 -39.31 -16.50 -27.24
CA THR A 92 -39.10 -16.18 -28.66
C THR A 92 -40.39 -16.18 -29.48
N LYS A 93 -41.51 -16.71 -28.93
CA LYS A 93 -42.83 -16.83 -29.56
C LYS A 93 -43.92 -16.96 -28.48
N ASP A 94 -45.14 -16.52 -28.75
CA ASP A 94 -46.29 -16.62 -27.82
C ASP A 94 -46.49 -18.07 -27.32
N GLY A 95 -46.48 -18.27 -25.99
CA GLY A 95 -46.63 -19.57 -25.33
C GLY A 95 -46.12 -19.61 -23.88
N ILE A 96 -46.47 -20.65 -23.11
CA ILE A 96 -45.97 -20.87 -21.73
C ILE A 96 -44.65 -21.65 -21.79
N TYR A 97 -43.57 -21.10 -21.24
CA TYR A 97 -42.24 -21.72 -21.19
C TYR A 97 -41.53 -21.44 -19.85
N PRO A 98 -40.67 -22.36 -19.37
CA PRO A 98 -40.49 -23.75 -19.80
C PRO A 98 -41.64 -24.66 -19.29
N TYR A 99 -42.10 -25.58 -20.14
CA TYR A 99 -43.04 -26.64 -19.73
C TYR A 99 -42.24 -27.75 -19.04
N PHE A 100 -42.53 -28.02 -17.78
CA PHE A 100 -41.97 -29.17 -17.05
C PHE A 100 -43.07 -30.23 -16.97
N ASN A 101 -42.88 -31.35 -17.67
CA ASN A 101 -43.67 -32.56 -17.48
C ASN A 101 -42.87 -33.61 -16.71
#